data_AF-T1AKC0-F1
#
_entry.id   AF-T1AKC0-F1
#
_cell.length_a   1.000
_cell.length_b   1.000
_cell.length_c   1.000
_cell.angle_alpha   90.00
_cell.angle_beta   90.00
_cell.angle_gamma   90.00
#
_symmetry.space_group_name_H-M   'P 1'
#
loop_
_entity.id
_entity.type
_entity.pdbx_description
1 polymer ?
#
loop_
_entity_poly.entity_id
_entity_poly.type
_entity_poly.pdbx_seq_one_letter_code
_entity_poly.pdbx_strand_id
1 'polypeptide(L)'
;RTFADLMFTRIKAIVPVGNKADLLSNDGMSVLQHLDTRIFPVSAEYELAVQRALAHGLITSRLPPFSPTDKANQKQVEVLKQIEAFISSGIVARPFDILGEIVERILKLIVVYPVYDESTWSDKAGNILPDAFLMQDGSTPLDLAYKIHTDIGEGFIRAVDCKSRMVIGKDHILRDGEVIRIISKS
;
A
#
# COMPACT_ATOMS: atom_id res chain seq x y z
N ARG A 1 -0.09 -13.62 -29.14
CA ARG A 1 -0.30 -13.50 -27.68
C ARG A 1 1.01 -13.15 -26.97
N THR A 2 2.09 -13.88 -27.23
CA THR A 2 3.43 -13.71 -26.61
C THR A 2 4.00 -12.29 -26.57
N PHE A 3 3.86 -11.48 -27.63
CA PHE A 3 4.38 -10.09 -27.63
C PHE A 3 3.58 -9.15 -26.73
N ALA A 4 2.24 -9.23 -26.77
CA ALA A 4 1.39 -8.42 -25.90
C ALA A 4 1.58 -8.79 -24.43
N ASP A 5 1.71 -10.10 -24.14
CA ASP A 5 1.97 -10.59 -22.79
C ASP A 5 3.33 -10.08 -22.26
N LEU A 6 4.38 -10.06 -23.10
CA LEU A 6 5.68 -9.49 -22.75
C LEU A 6 5.63 -7.97 -22.50
N MET A 7 4.87 -7.23 -23.30
CA MET A 7 4.64 -5.79 -23.11
C MET A 7 3.93 -5.50 -21.78
N PHE A 8 2.90 -6.27 -21.44
CA PHE A 8 2.18 -6.15 -20.17
C PHE A 8 3.01 -6.61 -18.97
N THR A 9 4.00 -7.47 -19.19
CA THR A 9 4.89 -7.93 -18.11
C THR A 9 6.02 -6.93 -17.85
N ARG A 10 6.51 -6.19 -18.86
CA ARG A 10 7.70 -5.35 -18.72
C ARG A 10 7.49 -3.84 -18.83
N ILE A 11 6.49 -3.37 -19.57
CA ILE A 11 6.31 -1.94 -19.85
C ILE A 11 5.16 -1.34 -19.07
N LYS A 12 4.05 -2.08 -18.95
CA LYS A 12 2.88 -1.64 -18.20
C LYS A 12 2.27 -2.82 -17.49
N ALA A 13 2.58 -2.96 -16.20
CA ALA A 13 1.98 -3.98 -15.36
C ALA A 13 0.45 -3.82 -15.37
N ILE A 14 -0.25 -4.87 -15.81
CA ILE A 14 -1.71 -4.95 -15.77
C ILE A 14 -2.11 -5.99 -14.74
N VAL A 15 -3.04 -5.61 -13.87
CA VAL A 15 -3.51 -6.45 -12.77
C VAL A 15 -4.97 -6.76 -13.03
N PRO A 16 -5.31 -8.01 -13.37
CA PRO A 16 -6.69 -8.38 -13.62
C PRO A 16 -7.44 -8.51 -12.29
N VAL A 17 -8.62 -7.89 -12.23
CA VAL A 17 -9.47 -7.87 -11.03
C VAL A 17 -10.83 -8.48 -11.39
N GLY A 18 -11.15 -9.62 -10.78
CA GLY A 18 -12.38 -10.38 -11.00
C GLY A 18 -13.48 -9.91 -10.05
N ASN A 19 -14.28 -8.93 -10.49
CA ASN A 19 -15.39 -8.43 -9.68
C ASN A 19 -16.57 -9.43 -9.61
N LYS A 20 -17.42 -9.27 -8.59
CA LYS A 20 -18.59 -10.10 -8.27
C LYS A 20 -18.25 -11.50 -7.76
N ALA A 21 -17.15 -11.61 -7.00
CA ALA A 21 -16.79 -12.86 -6.32
C ALA A 21 -17.89 -13.36 -5.37
N ASP A 22 -18.75 -12.48 -4.87
CA ASP A 22 -19.90 -12.80 -4.01
C ASP A 22 -20.99 -13.65 -4.70
N LEU A 23 -21.04 -13.63 -6.04
CA LEU A 23 -22.00 -14.43 -6.81
C LEU A 23 -21.42 -15.77 -7.29
N LEU A 24 -20.12 -15.99 -7.09
CA LEU A 24 -19.44 -17.19 -7.55
C LEU A 24 -19.57 -18.31 -6.51
N SER A 25 -19.87 -19.51 -6.97
CA SER A 25 -19.76 -20.71 -6.13
C SER A 25 -18.28 -21.04 -5.86
N ASN A 26 -18.01 -21.86 -4.84
CA ASN A 26 -16.65 -22.34 -4.56
C ASN A 26 -16.01 -23.02 -5.78
N ASP A 27 -16.80 -23.75 -6.57
CA ASP A 27 -16.34 -24.36 -7.82
C ASP A 27 -15.98 -23.28 -8.86
N GLY A 28 -16.79 -22.24 -9.01
CA GLY A 28 -16.50 -21.11 -9.90
C GLY A 28 -15.24 -20.34 -9.51
N MET A 29 -14.99 -20.18 -8.21
CA MET A 29 -13.75 -19.59 -7.69
C MET A 29 -12.53 -20.44 -8.02
N SER A 30 -12.64 -21.76 -7.90
CA SER A 30 -11.56 -22.68 -8.26
C SER A 30 -11.24 -22.57 -9.76
N VAL A 31 -12.25 -22.52 -10.63
CA VAL A 31 -12.06 -22.35 -12.08
C VAL A 31 -11.36 -21.03 -12.40
N LEU A 32 -11.75 -19.94 -11.74
CA LEU A 32 -11.12 -18.63 -11.93
C LEU A 32 -9.63 -18.65 -11.54
N GLN A 33 -9.29 -19.29 -10.42
CA GLN A 33 -7.90 -19.46 -9.98
C GLN A 33 -7.08 -20.38 -10.92
N HIS A 34 -7.70 -21.40 -11.53
CA HIS A 34 -7.04 -22.26 -12.51
C HIS A 34 -6.82 -21.56 -13.86
N LEU A 35 -7.69 -20.62 -14.25
CA LEU A 35 -7.57 -19.88 -15.51
C LEU A 35 -6.43 -18.88 -15.48
N ASP A 36 -6.31 -18.09 -14.42
CA ASP A 36 -5.20 -17.16 -14.24
C ASP A 36 -5.02 -16.83 -12.74
N THR A 37 -3.90 -17.29 -12.18
CA THR A 37 -3.53 -17.10 -10.77
C THR A 37 -3.24 -15.64 -10.41
N ARG A 38 -3.17 -14.74 -11.39
CA ARG A 38 -2.96 -13.30 -11.18
C ARG A 38 -4.26 -12.53 -10.98
N ILE A 39 -5.42 -13.17 -11.18
CA ILE A 39 -6.71 -12.51 -11.00
C ILE A 39 -6.99 -12.37 -9.50
N PHE A 40 -7.17 -11.13 -9.06
CA PHE A 40 -7.67 -10.86 -7.72
C PHE A 40 -9.20 -10.91 -7.72
N PRO A 41 -9.83 -11.91 -7.09
CA PRO A 41 -11.27 -11.91 -6.90
C PRO A 41 -11.66 -10.83 -5.89
N VAL A 42 -12.64 -10.00 -6.24
CA VAL A 42 -13.14 -8.91 -5.39
C VAL A 42 -14.67 -8.88 -5.40
N SER A 43 -15.25 -8.30 -4.35
CA SER A 43 -16.65 -7.85 -4.38
C SER A 43 -16.72 -6.35 -4.16
N ALA A 44 -16.94 -5.60 -5.23
CA ALA A 44 -17.10 -4.14 -5.16
C ALA A 44 -18.34 -3.74 -4.35
N GLU A 45 -19.40 -4.55 -4.37
CA GLU A 45 -20.64 -4.29 -3.62
C GLU A 45 -20.39 -4.34 -2.11
N TYR A 46 -19.67 -5.35 -1.65
CA TYR A 46 -19.34 -5.50 -0.23
C TYR A 46 -18.38 -4.41 0.25
N GLU A 47 -17.36 -4.06 -0.54
CA GLU A 47 -16.45 -2.95 -0.18
C GLU A 47 -17.20 -1.62 -0.11
N LEU A 48 -18.11 -1.36 -1.04
CA LEU A 48 -18.95 -0.16 -1.03
C LEU A 48 -19.89 -0.15 0.18
N ALA A 49 -20.45 -1.29 0.57
CA ALA A 49 -21.28 -1.42 1.76
C ALA A 49 -20.49 -1.09 3.04
N VAL A 50 -19.26 -1.63 3.18
CA VAL A 50 -18.36 -1.31 4.31
C VAL A 50 -17.99 0.17 4.32
N GLN A 51 -17.67 0.75 3.17
CA GLN A 51 -17.35 2.18 3.07
C GLN A 51 -18.53 3.07 3.49
N ARG A 52 -19.75 2.73 3.05
CA ARG A 52 -20.98 3.45 3.46
C ARG A 52 -21.24 3.28 4.95
N ALA A 53 -21.08 2.07 5.49
CA ALA A 53 -21.24 1.82 6.92
C ALA A 53 -20.27 2.67 7.74
N LEU A 54 -19.01 2.80 7.32
CA LEU A 54 -18.03 3.68 7.97
C LEU A 54 -18.43 5.15 7.86
N ALA A 55 -18.83 5.62 6.68
CA ALA A 55 -19.24 7.01 6.45
C ALA A 55 -20.47 7.42 7.28
N HIS A 56 -21.40 6.49 7.52
CA HIS A 56 -22.57 6.71 8.37
C HIS A 56 -22.30 6.43 9.87
N GLY A 57 -21.08 6.05 10.23
CA GLY A 57 -20.68 5.75 11.61
C GLY A 57 -21.34 4.49 12.18
N LEU A 58 -21.76 3.55 11.33
CA LEU A 58 -22.29 2.24 11.71
C LEU A 58 -21.19 1.28 12.17
N ILE A 59 -19.95 1.50 11.72
CA ILE A 59 -18.76 0.77 12.12
C ILE A 59 -17.64 1.75 12.48
N THR A 60 -16.74 1.36 13.37
CA THR A 60 -15.59 2.20 13.78
C THR A 60 -14.33 1.91 12.96
N SER A 61 -14.25 0.76 12.29
CA SER A 61 -13.08 0.29 11.55
C SER A 61 -13.49 -0.25 10.18
N ARG A 62 -12.66 0.03 9.17
CA ARG A 62 -12.73 -0.57 7.82
C ARG A 62 -12.07 -1.95 7.76
N LEU A 63 -11.24 -2.29 8.75
CA LEU A 63 -10.58 -3.59 8.83
C LEU A 63 -11.43 -4.55 9.65
N PRO A 64 -11.60 -5.81 9.20
CA PRO A 64 -12.18 -6.85 10.05
C PRO A 64 -11.24 -7.15 11.23
N PRO A 65 -11.76 -7.50 12.41
CA PRO A 65 -13.18 -7.66 12.73
C PRO A 65 -13.93 -6.32 12.79
N PHE A 66 -15.14 -6.28 12.20
CA PHE A 66 -15.92 -5.04 12.17
C PHE A 66 -16.57 -4.82 13.54
N SER A 67 -16.34 -3.63 14.11
CA SER A 67 -16.95 -3.23 15.38
C SER A 67 -18.19 -2.35 15.09
N PRO A 68 -19.42 -2.88 15.18
CA PRO A 68 -20.63 -2.13 14.94
C PRO A 68 -20.92 -1.16 16.09
N THR A 69 -21.56 -0.02 15.79
CA THR A 69 -22.01 0.96 16.78
C THR A 69 -23.50 0.81 17.09
N ASP A 70 -23.98 1.53 18.10
CA ASP A 70 -25.41 1.56 18.49
C ASP A 70 -26.34 2.11 17.40
N LYS A 71 -25.79 2.68 16.33
CA LYS A 71 -26.53 3.18 15.16
C LYS A 71 -26.88 2.08 14.16
N ALA A 72 -26.25 0.90 14.28
CA ALA A 72 -26.47 -0.21 13.37
C ALA A 72 -27.73 -1.00 13.75
N ASN A 73 -28.65 -1.15 12.80
CA ASN A 73 -29.80 -2.02 12.97
C ASN A 73 -29.39 -3.50 12.93
N GLN A 74 -30.20 -4.38 13.53
CA GLN A 74 -29.97 -5.83 13.56
C GLN A 74 -29.65 -6.42 12.16
N LYS A 75 -30.43 -6.01 11.14
CA LYS A 75 -30.22 -6.43 9.73
C LYS A 75 -28.88 -5.96 9.17
N GLN A 76 -28.42 -4.77 9.55
CA GLN A 76 -27.13 -4.24 9.10
C GLN A 76 -25.98 -4.99 9.77
N VAL A 77 -26.13 -5.33 11.06
CA VAL A 77 -25.15 -6.16 11.78
C VAL A 77 -25.05 -7.55 11.15
N GLU A 78 -26.16 -8.17 10.75
CA GLU A 78 -26.17 -9.45 10.04
C GLU A 78 -25.43 -9.38 8.70
N VAL A 79 -25.69 -8.34 7.89
CA VAL A 79 -24.98 -8.13 6.62
C VAL A 79 -23.48 -7.91 6.85
N LEU A 80 -23.10 -7.12 7.86
CA LEU A 80 -21.69 -6.91 8.19
C LEU A 80 -20.99 -8.21 8.59
N LYS A 81 -21.67 -9.09 9.34
CA LYS A 81 -21.15 -10.42 9.68
C LYS A 81 -21.00 -11.32 8.46
N GLN A 82 -21.93 -11.26 7.51
CA GLN A 82 -21.79 -12.00 6.24
C GLN A 82 -20.57 -11.51 5.45
N ILE A 83 -20.39 -10.19 5.35
CA ILE A 83 -19.23 -9.59 4.69
C ILE A 83 -17.94 -9.97 5.42
N GLU A 84 -17.93 -9.95 6.75
CA GLU A 84 -16.78 -10.35 7.56
C GLU A 84 -16.40 -11.81 7.35
N ALA A 85 -17.37 -12.73 7.35
CA ALA A 85 -17.14 -14.13 7.05
C ALA A 85 -16.62 -14.32 5.62
N PHE A 86 -17.13 -13.54 4.67
CA PHE A 86 -16.69 -13.58 3.27
C PHE A 86 -15.25 -13.10 3.11
N ILE A 87 -14.86 -12.00 3.77
CA ILE A 87 -13.47 -11.51 3.76
C ILE A 87 -12.55 -12.49 4.51
N SER A 88 -12.98 -13.00 5.66
CA SER A 88 -12.20 -13.94 6.49
C SER A 88 -12.02 -15.31 5.85
N SER A 89 -12.79 -15.63 4.80
CA SER A 89 -12.57 -16.85 4.01
C SER A 89 -11.20 -16.89 3.33
N GLY A 90 -10.54 -15.74 3.16
CA GLY A 90 -9.25 -15.61 2.48
C GLY A 90 -9.30 -15.85 0.97
N ILE A 91 -10.50 -16.08 0.42
CA ILE A 91 -10.71 -16.36 -1.01
C ILE A 91 -10.79 -15.06 -1.81
N VAL A 92 -11.13 -13.94 -1.17
CA VAL A 92 -11.38 -12.65 -1.81
C VAL A 92 -10.40 -11.61 -1.31
N ALA A 93 -9.80 -10.87 -2.24
CA ALA A 93 -8.95 -9.74 -1.93
C ALA A 93 -9.79 -8.46 -1.84
N ARG A 94 -9.37 -7.50 -1.02
CA ARG A 94 -9.98 -6.17 -1.03
C ARG A 94 -9.15 -5.21 -1.87
N PRO A 95 -9.74 -4.13 -2.42
CA PRO A 95 -9.01 -3.16 -3.21
C PRO A 95 -7.76 -2.59 -2.52
N PHE A 96 -7.81 -2.39 -1.21
CA PHE A 96 -6.65 -1.93 -0.43
C PHE A 96 -5.51 -2.95 -0.43
N ASP A 97 -5.82 -4.22 -0.18
CA ASP A 97 -4.84 -5.31 -0.11
C ASP A 97 -4.20 -5.53 -1.50
N ILE A 98 -5.00 -5.40 -2.57
CA ILE A 98 -4.52 -5.43 -3.95
C ILE A 98 -3.54 -4.29 -4.22
N LEU A 99 -3.85 -3.06 -3.81
CA LEU A 99 -2.95 -1.92 -4.04
C LEU A 99 -1.61 -2.12 -3.34
N GLY A 100 -1.61 -2.64 -2.11
CA GLY A 100 -0.38 -3.02 -1.39
C GLY A 100 0.45 -4.03 -2.17
N GLU A 101 -0.18 -5.13 -2.61
CA GLU A 101 0.50 -6.13 -3.44
C GLU A 101 1.04 -5.55 -4.76
N ILE A 102 0.33 -4.61 -5.39
CA ILE A 102 0.80 -3.96 -6.62
C ILE A 102 2.06 -3.15 -6.35
N VAL A 103 2.07 -2.34 -5.31
CA VAL A 103 3.21 -1.47 -4.96
C VAL A 103 4.42 -2.33 -4.62
N GLU A 104 4.26 -3.31 -3.75
CA GLU A 104 5.37 -4.12 -3.23
C GLU A 104 5.83 -5.22 -4.21
N ARG A 105 4.91 -6.03 -4.73
CA ARG A 105 5.28 -7.23 -5.51
C ARG A 105 5.44 -6.95 -6.99
N ILE A 106 4.60 -6.07 -7.55
CA ILE A 106 4.55 -5.85 -9.00
C ILE A 106 5.47 -4.71 -9.40
N LEU A 107 5.31 -3.55 -8.76
CA LEU A 107 6.13 -2.38 -9.03
C LEU A 107 7.47 -2.42 -8.30
N LYS A 108 7.61 -3.27 -7.27
CA LYS A 108 8.82 -3.40 -6.46
C LYS A 108 9.28 -2.05 -5.93
N LEU A 109 8.32 -1.32 -5.38
CA LEU A 109 8.55 -0.02 -4.76
C LEU A 109 8.74 -0.20 -3.26
N ILE A 110 9.58 0.63 -2.68
CA ILE A 110 9.82 0.78 -1.25
C ILE A 110 9.30 2.14 -0.80
N VAL A 111 8.78 2.21 0.43
CA VAL A 111 8.38 3.47 1.06
C VAL A 111 9.53 3.99 1.91
N VAL A 112 9.96 5.22 1.65
CA VAL A 112 11.03 5.89 2.39
C VAL A 112 10.54 7.22 2.93
N TYR A 113 10.89 7.51 4.19
CA TYR A 113 10.41 8.69 4.91
C TYR A 113 11.55 9.69 5.10
N PRO A 114 11.62 10.76 4.30
CA PRO A 114 12.59 11.82 4.55
C PRO A 114 12.15 12.68 5.73
N VAL A 115 13.09 12.98 6.62
CA VAL A 115 12.85 13.83 7.79
C VAL A 115 13.91 14.92 7.91
N TYR A 116 13.55 16.03 8.56
CA TYR A 116 14.49 17.11 8.84
C TYR A 116 15.26 16.85 10.15
N ASP A 117 14.57 16.36 11.19
CA ASP A 117 15.15 16.02 12.48
C ASP A 117 15.21 14.49 12.68
N GLU A 118 16.37 13.97 13.08
CA GLU A 118 16.62 12.55 13.31
C GLU A 118 16.11 12.03 14.67
N SER A 119 15.89 12.92 15.64
CA SER A 119 15.44 12.54 16.99
C SER A 119 13.93 12.50 17.10
N THR A 120 13.25 13.50 16.53
CA THR A 120 11.78 13.63 16.56
C THR A 120 11.12 13.07 15.30
N TRP A 121 11.90 12.72 14.28
CA TRP A 121 11.43 12.32 12.95
C TRP A 121 10.48 13.34 12.34
N SER A 122 10.74 14.63 12.61
CA SER A 122 9.84 15.71 12.23
C SER A 122 10.42 16.60 11.12
N ASP A 123 9.53 17.35 10.47
CA ASP A 123 9.92 18.50 9.64
C ASP A 123 10.25 19.74 10.48
N LYS A 124 10.51 20.86 9.79
CA LYS A 124 10.74 22.18 10.41
C LYS A 124 9.50 22.76 11.11
N ALA A 125 8.30 22.28 10.80
CA ALA A 125 7.03 22.70 11.40
C ALA A 125 6.62 21.84 12.60
N GLY A 126 7.36 20.77 12.90
CA GLY A 126 7.07 19.83 13.99
C GLY A 126 6.15 18.68 13.60
N ASN A 127 5.84 18.49 12.31
CA ASN A 127 5.05 17.36 11.84
C ASN A 127 5.90 16.09 11.84
N ILE A 128 5.45 15.04 12.53
CA ILE A 128 6.14 13.74 12.59
C ILE A 128 5.88 12.97 11.30
N LEU A 129 6.94 12.46 10.67
CA LEU A 129 6.93 11.73 9.39
C LEU A 129 6.10 12.48 8.33
N PRO A 130 6.56 13.69 7.93
CA PRO A 130 5.80 14.60 7.09
C PRO A 130 5.45 14.00 5.72
N ASP A 131 6.41 13.28 5.12
CA ASP A 131 6.34 12.79 3.76
C ASP A 131 6.69 11.31 3.69
N ALA A 132 6.06 10.61 2.75
CA ALA A 132 6.34 9.22 2.40
C ALA A 132 6.55 9.11 0.88
N PHE A 133 7.77 8.77 0.47
CA PHE A 133 8.11 8.62 -0.95
C PHE A 133 8.12 7.16 -1.36
N LEU A 134 7.45 6.88 -2.48
CA LEU A 134 7.61 5.61 -3.20
C LEU A 134 8.85 5.68 -4.09
N MET A 135 9.81 4.81 -3.82
CA MET A 135 11.07 4.68 -4.54
C MET A 135 11.22 3.28 -5.10
N GLN A 136 12.06 3.10 -6.12
CA GLN A 136 12.33 1.77 -6.65
C GLN A 136 13.19 0.98 -5.65
N ASP A 137 12.93 -0.31 -5.49
CA ASP A 137 13.85 -1.19 -4.77
C ASP A 137 15.27 -1.09 -5.38
N GLY A 138 16.27 -0.89 -4.54
CA GLY A 138 17.64 -0.56 -4.97
C GLY A 138 17.97 0.94 -5.06
N SER A 139 17.02 1.84 -4.82
CA SER A 139 17.28 3.29 -4.76
C SER A 139 18.22 3.68 -3.62
N THR A 140 18.89 4.82 -3.79
CA THR A 140 19.89 5.33 -2.86
C THR A 140 19.42 6.62 -2.15
N PRO A 141 20.08 7.03 -1.03
CA PRO A 141 19.82 8.32 -0.40
C PRO A 141 20.02 9.52 -1.33
N LEU A 142 20.89 9.39 -2.34
CA LEU A 142 21.07 10.42 -3.36
C LEU A 142 19.86 10.51 -4.29
N ASP A 143 19.30 9.37 -4.71
CA ASP A 143 18.06 9.33 -5.49
C ASP A 143 16.90 9.94 -4.71
N LEU A 144 16.84 9.68 -3.39
CA LEU A 144 15.85 10.30 -2.50
C LEU A 144 16.03 11.83 -2.45
N ALA A 145 17.27 12.31 -2.37
CA ALA A 145 17.56 13.74 -2.39
C ALA A 145 17.06 14.40 -3.68
N TYR A 146 17.35 13.81 -4.84
CA TYR A 146 16.82 14.27 -6.13
C TYR A 146 15.30 14.18 -6.23
N LYS A 147 14.68 13.19 -5.57
CA LYS A 147 13.22 13.04 -5.52
C LYS A 147 12.55 14.15 -4.73
N ILE A 148 13.19 14.64 -3.66
CA ILE A 148 12.70 15.76 -2.86
C ILE A 148 12.86 17.07 -3.63
N HIS A 149 14.09 17.39 -4.04
CA HIS A 149 14.39 18.58 -4.84
C HIS A 149 15.76 18.45 -5.51
N THR A 150 15.90 18.96 -6.73
CA THR A 150 17.17 18.90 -7.49
C THR A 150 18.33 19.52 -6.72
N ASP A 151 18.13 20.69 -6.10
CA ASP A 151 19.17 21.40 -5.33
C ASP A 151 19.67 20.59 -4.12
N ILE A 152 18.79 19.82 -3.47
CA ILE A 152 19.17 18.95 -2.34
C ILE A 152 20.02 17.78 -2.85
N GLY A 153 19.69 17.24 -4.03
CA GLY A 153 20.48 16.21 -4.71
C GLY A 153 21.86 16.71 -5.13
N GLU A 154 21.95 17.87 -5.78
CA GLU A 154 23.24 18.47 -6.18
C GLU A 154 24.10 18.85 -4.96
N GLY A 155 23.46 19.32 -3.89
CA GLY A 155 24.10 19.66 -2.64
C GLY A 155 24.41 18.47 -1.74
N PHE A 156 24.10 17.23 -2.11
CA PHE A 156 24.18 16.07 -1.21
C PHE A 156 25.58 15.88 -0.59
N ILE A 157 25.65 15.84 0.74
CA ILE A 157 26.90 15.56 1.48
C ILE A 157 26.87 14.13 2.01
N ARG A 158 25.81 13.81 2.77
CA ARG A 158 25.63 12.52 3.44
C ARG A 158 24.17 12.36 3.85
N ALA A 159 23.79 11.14 4.20
CA ALA A 159 22.50 10.86 4.81
C ALA A 159 22.70 10.18 6.17
N VAL A 160 21.66 10.19 6.99
CA VAL A 160 21.63 9.51 8.29
C VAL A 160 20.38 8.66 8.35
N ASP A 161 20.52 7.38 8.68
CA ASP A 161 19.38 6.54 9.04
C ASP A 161 18.96 6.90 10.47
N CYS A 162 17.76 7.45 10.62
CA CYS A 162 17.25 7.93 11.90
C CYS A 162 16.85 6.79 12.86
N LYS A 163 16.68 5.56 12.37
CA LYS A 163 16.40 4.40 13.22
C LYS A 163 17.68 3.91 13.91
N SER A 164 18.75 3.70 13.13
CA SER A 164 20.04 3.26 13.68
C SER A 164 20.91 4.41 14.19
N ARG A 165 20.56 5.66 13.85
CA ARG A 165 21.36 6.88 14.07
C ARG A 165 22.76 6.80 13.47
N MET A 166 22.92 5.99 12.43
CA MET A 166 24.20 5.84 11.73
C MET A 166 24.24 6.71 10.47
N VAL A 167 25.42 7.25 10.20
CA VAL A 167 25.68 7.96 8.94
C VAL A 167 25.75 6.93 7.82
N ILE A 168 24.95 7.12 6.79
CA ILE A 168 24.92 6.29 5.60
C ILE A 168 25.53 7.05 4.41
N GLY A 169 26.28 6.31 3.59
CA GLY A 169 26.88 6.83 2.37
C GLY A 169 25.88 6.99 1.24
N LYS A 170 26.28 7.72 0.20
CA LYS A 170 25.48 7.91 -1.03
C LYS A 170 25.11 6.61 -1.74
N ASP A 171 25.91 5.55 -1.60
CA ASP A 171 25.73 4.26 -2.30
C ASP A 171 24.99 3.24 -1.41
N HIS A 172 24.46 3.67 -0.26
CA HIS A 172 23.64 2.80 0.57
C HIS A 172 22.34 2.45 -0.16
N ILE A 173 21.95 1.18 -0.13
CA ILE A 173 20.68 0.73 -0.71
C ILE A 173 19.59 0.92 0.33
N LEU A 174 18.64 1.81 0.02
CA LEU A 174 17.50 2.08 0.88
C LEU A 174 16.60 0.85 1.00
N ARG A 175 16.00 0.69 2.18
CA ARG A 175 15.05 -0.38 2.47
C ARG A 175 13.67 0.18 2.77
N ASP A 176 12.68 -0.70 2.64
CA ASP A 176 11.31 -0.35 2.94
C ASP A 176 11.14 0.10 4.40
N GLY A 177 10.44 1.21 4.56
CA GLY A 177 10.16 1.86 5.83
C GLY A 177 11.34 2.61 6.45
N GLU A 178 12.44 2.83 5.74
CA GLU A 178 13.58 3.60 6.28
C GLU A 178 13.23 5.08 6.49
N VAL A 179 13.77 5.65 7.56
CA VAL A 179 13.59 7.06 7.92
C VAL A 179 14.94 7.74 7.73
N ILE A 180 15.02 8.61 6.73
CA ILE A 180 16.30 9.13 6.26
C ILE A 180 16.35 10.64 6.42
N ARG A 181 17.40 11.13 7.08
CA ARG A 181 17.73 12.55 7.10
C ARG A 181 18.83 12.84 6.08
N ILE A 182 18.54 13.71 5.13
CA ILE A 182 19.53 14.15 4.12
C ILE A 182 20.23 15.42 4.61
N ILE A 183 21.56 15.42 4.51
CA ILE A 183 22.38 16.59 4.79
C ILE A 183 22.94 17.08 3.45
N SER A 184 22.47 18.24 3.01
CA SER A 184 22.95 18.93 1.83
C SER A 184 23.76 20.18 2.21
N LYS A 185 24.62 20.64 1.30
CA LYS A 185 25.18 21.99 1.32
C LYS A 185 24.03 22.92 0.97
N SER A 186 23.52 23.63 1.98
CA SER A 186 22.66 24.79 1.75
C SER A 186 23.41 25.90 1.02
#